data_AF-A0A0S8HE07-F1
#
_entry.id   AF-A0A0S8HE07-F1
#
_cell.length_a   1.000
_cell.length_b   1.000
_cell.length_c   1.000
_cell.angle_alpha   90.00
_cell.angle_beta   90.00
_cell.angle_gamma   90.00
#
_symmetry.space_group_name_H-M   'P 1'
#
loop_
_entity.id
_entity.type
_entity.pdbx_description
1 polymer ?
#
loop_
_entity_poly.entity_id
_entity_poly.type
_entity_poly.pdbx_seq_one_letter_code
_entity_poly.pdbx_strand_id
1 'polypeptide(L)'
;MAQNETQSKKYNDLCDTCNHLATCVYIKKGKRPVLYCEEFEILESTPPPEVLKLPEPKVEEEYPVFSGLCKDCGNRKTCMNAKPDVVIWHCEEYV
;
A
#
# COMPACT_ATOMS: atom_id res chain seq x y z
N MET A 1 -27.99 46.05 4.59
CA MET A 1 -26.61 45.60 4.80
C MET A 1 -26.68 44.19 5.38
N ALA A 2 -26.53 43.15 4.55
CA ALA A 2 -26.63 41.77 4.99
C ALA A 2 -25.23 41.14 4.96
N GLN A 3 -24.69 40.86 6.14
CA GLN A 3 -23.46 40.13 6.34
C GLN A 3 -23.77 38.64 6.13
N ASN A 4 -23.46 38.10 4.96
CA ASN A 4 -23.53 36.66 4.71
C ASN A 4 -22.21 36.04 5.13
N GLU A 5 -22.16 35.61 6.39
CA GLU A 5 -21.07 34.83 6.95
C GLU A 5 -20.99 33.49 6.21
N THR A 6 -19.95 33.35 5.38
CA THR A 6 -19.66 32.11 4.65
C THR A 6 -19.05 31.14 5.65
N GLN A 7 -19.90 30.38 6.35
CA GLN A 7 -19.44 29.36 7.28
C GLN A 7 -18.72 28.25 6.50
N SER A 8 -17.39 28.31 6.47
CA SER A 8 -16.54 27.30 5.84
C SER A 8 -16.65 26.00 6.64
N LYS A 9 -17.36 25.02 6.09
CA LYS A 9 -17.43 23.67 6.65
C LYS A 9 -16.04 23.05 6.54
N LYS A 10 -15.34 22.92 7.68
CA LYS A 10 -14.03 22.27 7.73
C LYS A 10 -14.22 20.77 7.48
N TYR A 11 -13.66 20.28 6.38
CA TYR A 11 -13.65 18.86 6.07
C TYR A 11 -12.28 18.28 6.47
N ASN A 12 -12.27 17.12 7.12
CA ASN A 12 -11.04 16.36 7.33
C ASN A 12 -10.70 15.63 6.02
N ASP A 13 -9.95 16.29 5.14
CA ASP A 13 -9.59 15.78 3.83
C ASP A 13 -8.08 15.59 3.67
N LEU A 14 -7.64 15.03 2.53
CA LEU A 14 -6.23 14.69 2.30
C LEU A 14 -5.32 15.93 2.41
N CYS A 15 -5.87 17.10 2.11
CA CYS A 15 -5.10 18.34 2.09
C CYS A 15 -4.87 18.95 3.47
N ASP A 16 -5.61 18.53 4.50
CA ASP A 16 -5.43 19.02 5.88
C ASP A 16 -4.04 18.71 6.44
N THR A 17 -3.43 17.61 6.01
CA THR A 17 -2.08 17.20 6.41
C THR A 17 -1.05 17.43 5.30
N CYS A 18 -1.39 18.19 4.26
CA CYS A 18 -0.48 18.47 3.15
C CYS A 18 0.59 19.49 3.54
N ASN A 19 1.86 19.19 3.26
CA ASN A 19 2.96 20.14 3.48
C ASN A 19 2.83 21.42 2.65
N HIS A 20 2.11 21.34 1.53
CA HIS A 20 1.87 22.44 0.61
C HIS A 20 0.59 23.21 0.94
N LEU A 21 0.04 23.12 2.16
CA LEU A 21 -1.26 23.72 2.56
C LEU A 21 -1.43 25.20 2.12
N ALA A 22 -0.37 26.00 2.20
CA ALA A 22 -0.42 27.42 1.85
C ALA A 22 -0.47 27.69 0.32
N THR A 23 0.04 26.77 -0.49
CA THR A 23 0.26 26.95 -1.93
C THR A 23 -0.56 26.01 -2.81
N CYS A 24 -1.04 24.91 -2.26
CA CYS A 24 -1.76 23.85 -2.97
C CYS A 24 -3.00 24.38 -3.69
N VAL A 25 -3.07 24.11 -4.99
CA VAL A 25 -4.13 24.60 -5.88
C VAL A 25 -5.47 23.93 -5.56
N TYR A 26 -5.43 22.68 -5.10
CA TYR A 26 -6.62 21.90 -4.74
C TYR A 26 -7.34 22.46 -3.50
N ILE A 27 -6.61 23.01 -2.54
CA ILE A 27 -7.17 23.69 -1.35
C ILE A 27 -7.80 25.02 -1.74
N LYS A 28 -7.05 25.85 -2.47
CA LYS A 28 -7.51 27.20 -2.87
C LYS A 28 -8.78 27.16 -3.73
N LYS A 29 -8.99 26.10 -4.50
CA LYS A 29 -10.15 25.93 -5.38
C LYS A 29 -11.23 25.00 -4.80
N GLY A 30 -10.97 24.37 -3.66
CA GLY A 30 -11.81 23.34 -3.08
C GLY A 30 -13.12 23.90 -2.51
N LYS A 31 -14.25 23.50 -3.10
CA LYS A 31 -15.59 23.67 -2.49
C LYS A 31 -16.13 22.37 -1.86
N ARG A 32 -15.36 21.29 -1.98
CA ARG A 32 -15.65 19.92 -1.57
C ARG A 32 -14.38 19.30 -0.99
N PRO A 33 -14.49 18.29 -0.10
CA PRO A 33 -13.33 17.60 0.44
C PRO A 33 -12.45 17.03 -0.68
N VAL A 34 -11.13 17.24 -0.54
CA VAL A 34 -10.12 16.70 -1.47
C VAL A 34 -9.71 15.31 -1.02
N LEU A 35 -10.18 14.28 -1.73
CA LEU A 35 -9.80 12.88 -1.46
C LEU A 35 -8.58 12.43 -2.26
N TYR A 36 -8.24 13.16 -3.32
CA TYR A 36 -7.11 12.90 -4.21
C TYR A 36 -6.43 14.23 -4.53
N CYS A 37 -5.13 14.32 -4.28
CA CYS A 37 -4.33 15.51 -4.50
C CYS A 37 -2.96 15.10 -5.05
N GLU A 38 -2.62 15.56 -6.24
CA GLU A 38 -1.34 15.25 -6.89
C GLU A 38 -0.17 16.02 -6.26
N GLU A 39 -0.45 17.12 -5.56
CA GLU A 39 0.54 17.89 -4.80
C GLU A 39 0.77 17.32 -3.39
N PHE A 40 0.06 16.25 -2.99
CA PHE A 40 0.22 15.68 -1.66
C PHE A 40 1.48 14.82 -1.58
N GLU A 41 2.38 15.21 -0.69
CA GLU A 41 3.62 14.48 -0.44
C GLU A 41 3.60 13.84 0.95
N ILE A 42 3.88 12.54 1.00
CA ILE A 42 4.16 11.83 2.24
C ILE A 42 5.63 12.08 2.55
N LEU A 43 5.93 12.82 3.61
CA LEU A 43 7.29 12.84 4.14
C LEU A 43 7.60 11.42 4.59
N GLU A 44 8.69 10.84 4.10
CA GLU A 44 9.20 9.57 4.59
C GLU A 44 9.33 9.69 6.12
N SER A 45 8.40 9.04 6.82
CA SER A 45 8.39 9.02 8.26
C SER A 45 9.70 8.38 8.72
N THR A 46 10.27 8.96 9.79
CA THR A 46 11.34 8.34 10.58
C THR A 46 11.15 6.83 10.68
N PRO A 47 12.23 6.04 10.65
CA PRO A 47 12.14 4.59 10.63
C PRO A 47 11.13 4.12 11.69
N PRO A 48 10.26 3.15 11.35
CA PRO A 48 9.29 2.62 12.30
C PRO A 48 9.98 2.32 13.63
N PRO A 49 9.35 2.60 14.78
CA PRO A 49 9.92 2.26 16.08
C PRO A 49 10.38 0.80 16.03
N GLU A 50 11.62 0.55 16.44
CA GLU A 50 12.25 -0.76 16.40
C GLU A 50 11.28 -1.81 16.95
N VAL A 51 10.69 -2.58 16.03
CA VAL A 51 9.84 -3.70 16.38
C VAL A 51 10.74 -4.68 17.10
N LEU A 52 10.50 -4.89 18.39
CA LEU A 52 11.19 -5.90 19.18
C LEU A 52 11.12 -7.21 18.41
N LYS A 53 12.26 -7.66 17.87
CA LYS A 53 12.35 -8.92 17.14
C LYS A 53 11.94 -10.02 18.10
N LEU A 54 10.76 -10.59 17.90
CA LEU A 54 10.41 -11.84 18.56
C LEU A 54 11.43 -12.89 18.12
N PRO A 55 11.83 -13.82 19.03
CA PRO A 55 12.74 -14.89 18.68
C PRO A 55 12.18 -15.66 17.48
N GLU A 56 12.99 -15.74 16.43
CA GLU A 56 12.66 -16.46 15.21
C GLU A 56 12.41 -17.94 15.58
N PRO A 57 11.27 -18.52 15.19
CA PRO A 57 11.03 -19.93 15.42
C PRO A 57 12.13 -20.74 14.72
N LYS A 58 12.66 -21.75 15.42
CA LYS A 58 13.64 -22.68 14.85
C LYS A 58 13.01 -23.33 13.62
N VAL A 59 13.59 -23.05 12.47
CA VAL A 59 13.21 -23.65 11.19
C VAL A 59 13.58 -25.13 11.25
N GLU A 60 12.58 -25.98 11.50
CA GLU A 60 12.67 -27.42 11.27
C GLU A 60 12.71 -27.66 9.75
N GLU A 61 13.57 -28.58 9.32
CA GLU A 61 13.99 -28.82 7.94
C GLU A 61 12.91 -28.49 6.88
N GLU A 62 13.15 -27.39 6.16
CA GLU A 62 12.24 -26.83 5.17
C GLU A 62 12.14 -27.74 3.95
N TYR A 63 11.03 -28.47 3.85
CA TYR A 63 10.53 -28.87 2.55
C TYR A 63 10.44 -27.63 1.66
N PRO A 64 10.78 -27.72 0.36
CA PRO A 64 10.68 -26.58 -0.55
C PRO A 64 9.28 -25.97 -0.49
N VAL A 65 9.17 -24.77 0.07
CA VAL A 65 7.91 -24.07 0.24
C VAL A 65 7.60 -23.35 -1.07
N PHE A 66 6.75 -23.96 -1.88
CA PHE A 66 6.29 -23.34 -3.11
C PHE A 66 5.27 -22.23 -2.84
N SER A 67 5.43 -21.11 -3.53
CA SER A 67 4.57 -19.93 -3.44
C SER A 67 3.87 -19.63 -4.78
N GLY A 68 2.85 -18.78 -4.74
CA GLY A 68 2.04 -18.44 -5.93
C GLY A 68 1.26 -19.64 -6.45
N LEU A 69 1.05 -19.71 -7.78
CA LEU A 69 0.31 -20.80 -8.44
C LEU A 69 0.98 -22.18 -8.23
N CYS A 70 2.28 -22.23 -7.95
CA CYS A 70 2.93 -23.52 -7.65
C CYS A 70 2.52 -24.09 -6.28
N LYS A 71 1.84 -23.35 -5.42
CA LYS A 71 1.41 -23.88 -4.12
C LYS A 71 0.40 -25.01 -4.26
N ASP A 72 -0.51 -24.92 -5.22
CA ASP A 72 -1.66 -25.81 -5.42
C ASP A 72 -1.74 -26.44 -6.82
N CYS A 73 -0.79 -26.16 -7.72
CA CYS A 73 -0.70 -26.79 -9.05
C CYS A 73 -0.67 -28.33 -9.01
N GLY A 74 -1.61 -28.98 -9.71
CA GLY A 74 -1.70 -30.44 -9.80
C GLY A 74 -0.51 -31.11 -10.51
N ASN A 75 0.14 -30.40 -11.43
CA ASN A 75 1.27 -30.89 -12.23
C ASN A 75 2.64 -30.42 -11.71
N ARG A 76 2.71 -29.84 -10.51
CA ARG A 76 3.94 -29.23 -9.97
C ARG A 76 5.20 -30.10 -10.07
N LYS A 77 5.07 -31.41 -9.83
CA LYS A 77 6.22 -32.33 -9.78
C LYS A 77 6.90 -32.52 -11.14
N THR A 78 6.20 -32.26 -12.24
CA THR A 78 6.68 -32.46 -13.61
C THR A 78 6.77 -31.16 -14.41
N CYS A 79 6.22 -30.07 -13.89
CA CYS A 79 6.24 -28.76 -14.53
C CYS A 79 7.67 -28.20 -14.58
N MET A 80 8.13 -27.85 -15.78
CA MET A 80 9.48 -27.31 -15.99
C MET A 80 9.67 -25.92 -15.34
N ASN A 81 8.56 -25.23 -15.10
CA ASN A 81 8.55 -23.91 -14.49
C ASN A 81 8.57 -23.97 -12.96
N ALA A 82 8.27 -25.11 -12.33
CA ALA A 82 8.16 -25.20 -10.87
C ALA A 82 9.49 -24.94 -10.16
N LYS A 83 9.56 -23.82 -9.41
CA LYS A 83 10.72 -23.42 -8.62
C LYS A 83 10.26 -22.95 -7.23
N PRO A 84 10.83 -23.48 -6.13
CA PRO A 84 10.41 -23.10 -4.78
C PRO A 84 10.79 -21.65 -4.44
N ASP A 85 11.93 -21.17 -4.95
CA ASP A 85 12.46 -19.84 -4.63
C ASP A 85 11.82 -18.70 -5.45
N VAL A 86 10.89 -19.02 -6.35
CA VAL A 86 10.26 -18.05 -7.27
C VAL A 86 8.75 -18.10 -7.13
N VAL A 87 8.14 -16.92 -6.98
CA VAL A 87 6.69 -16.80 -7.01
C VAL A 87 6.21 -16.78 -8.46
N ILE A 88 5.45 -17.80 -8.85
CA ILE A 88 4.89 -17.91 -10.20
C ILE A 88 3.45 -17.39 -10.18
N TRP A 89 3.22 -16.30 -10.92
CA TRP A 89 1.90 -15.66 -11.07
C TRP A 89 1.14 -16.11 -12.31
N HIS A 90 1.86 -16.60 -13.32
CA HIS A 90 1.30 -17.12 -14.56
C HIS A 90 2.12 -18.32 -15.02
N CYS A 91 1.46 -19.43 -15.30
CA CYS A 91 2.07 -20.65 -15.84
C CYS A 91 1.09 -21.32 -16.79
N GLU A 92 1.54 -21.65 -18.00
CA GLU A 92 0.73 -22.32 -19.03
C GLU A 92 0.44 -23.80 -18.69
N GLU A 93 1.23 -24.39 -17.80
CA GLU A 93 1.09 -25.79 -17.35
C GLU A 93 0.27 -25.94 -16.06
N TYR A 94 -0.26 -24.82 -15.52
CA TYR A 94 -1.06 -24.84 -14.29
C TYR A 94 -2.40 -25.55 -14.53
N VAL A 95 -2.70 -26.51 -13.66
CA VAL A 95 -3.93 -27.31 -13.64
C VAL A 95 -4.45 -27.38 -12.21
#